data_AF-U6SJ61-F1
#
_entry.id   AF-U6SJ61-F1
#
_cell.length_a   1.000
_cell.length_b   1.000
_cell.length_c   1.000
_cell.angle_alpha   90.00
_cell.angle_beta   90.00
_cell.angle_gamma   90.00
#
_symmetry.space_group_name_H-M   'P 1'
#
loop_
_entity.id
_entity.type
_entity.pdbx_description
1 polymer ?
#
loop_
_entity_poly.entity_id
_entity_poly.type
_entity_poly.pdbx_seq_one_letter_code
_entity_poly.pdbx_strand_id
1 'polypeptide(L)'
;MGNNDINLKKSTPSESSKSYNKNKKVYYKQTKANAEVLSIGQEIIDTMSNEEFDKLGSKSDSLHFITLLGLSSKKTTRKVRSLYMGYIEESCSTPVGVSLRSDIDIQVSLLKDVTKDKKSGINPEVDFYNHVFKAGEIINLTLYEFMFLIIREEYSGFLKVDKQDFYAHLSVKLPAYWRNDAKLPTPTIVFEKGNGSSRSSILDIDDLSGDIIKIKQEYNRLNPLLGNA
;
A
#
# COMPACT_ATOMS: atom_id res chain seq x y z
N MET A 1 13.33 -32.95 -10.61
CA MET A 1 12.96 -31.72 -9.87
C MET A 1 12.91 -30.61 -10.90
N GLY A 2 11.73 -30.37 -11.46
CA GLY A 2 11.56 -29.50 -12.63
C GLY A 2 11.33 -28.05 -12.20
N ASN A 3 12.18 -27.15 -12.70
CA ASN A 3 11.97 -25.71 -12.67
C ASN A 3 10.76 -25.38 -13.55
N ASN A 4 9.69 -24.86 -12.95
CA ASN A 4 8.60 -24.23 -13.69
C ASN A 4 8.82 -22.71 -13.68
N ASP A 5 9.61 -22.24 -14.64
CA ASP A 5 9.68 -20.83 -14.98
C ASP A 5 8.33 -20.39 -15.59
N ILE A 6 7.56 -19.61 -14.84
CA ILE A 6 6.30 -19.03 -15.30
C ILE A 6 6.64 -17.91 -16.29
N ASN A 7 6.63 -18.25 -17.57
CA ASN A 7 6.91 -17.35 -18.68
C ASN A 7 5.66 -16.50 -18.98
N LEU A 8 5.55 -15.34 -18.33
CA LEU A 8 4.50 -14.34 -18.56
C LEU A 8 4.62 -13.79 -20.00
N LYS A 9 3.81 -14.33 -20.91
CA LYS A 9 3.69 -13.82 -22.28
C LYS A 9 3.22 -12.36 -22.26
N LYS A 10 4.02 -11.49 -22.87
CA LYS A 10 3.72 -10.08 -23.16
C LYS A 10 2.34 -9.95 -23.83
N SER A 11 1.37 -9.39 -23.12
CA SER A 11 0.12 -8.90 -23.73
C SER A 11 0.26 -7.40 -23.99
N THR A 12 0.30 -7.03 -25.26
CA THR A 12 0.26 -5.64 -25.71
C THR A 12 -1.07 -5.01 -25.27
N PRO A 13 -1.11 -3.74 -24.80
CA PRO A 13 -2.37 -3.13 -24.40
C PRO A 13 -3.22 -2.84 -25.65
N SER A 14 -4.15 -3.75 -25.98
CA SER A 14 -5.14 -3.52 -27.02
C SER A 14 -6.22 -2.58 -26.49
N GLU A 15 -6.41 -1.47 -27.22
CA GLU A 15 -7.43 -0.43 -27.13
C GLU A 15 -8.64 -0.70 -26.24
N SER A 16 -8.79 0.13 -25.20
CA SER A 16 -10.00 0.20 -24.40
C SER A 16 -11.15 0.81 -25.21
N SER A 17 -11.99 -0.02 -25.82
CA SER A 17 -13.24 0.43 -26.42
C SER A 17 -14.26 0.77 -25.32
N LYS A 18 -14.61 2.06 -25.22
CA LYS A 18 -15.70 2.55 -24.36
C LYS A 18 -17.04 2.17 -25.02
N SER A 19 -17.80 1.23 -24.47
CA SER A 19 -19.20 1.05 -24.83
C SER A 19 -20.08 1.86 -23.88
N TYR A 20 -20.76 2.87 -24.44
CA TYR A 20 -21.76 3.66 -23.72
C TYR A 20 -23.06 2.86 -23.65
N ASN A 21 -23.54 2.55 -22.44
CA ASN A 21 -24.90 2.04 -22.24
C ASN A 21 -25.64 3.01 -21.31
N LYS A 22 -26.71 3.64 -21.84
CA LYS A 22 -27.36 4.83 -21.27
C LYS A 22 -28.05 4.61 -19.90
N ASN A 23 -28.14 3.37 -19.41
CA ASN A 23 -29.01 3.01 -18.28
C ASN A 23 -28.35 2.24 -17.11
N LYS A 24 -27.02 2.14 -16.99
CA LYS A 24 -26.39 1.49 -15.82
C LYS A 24 -25.18 2.27 -15.31
N LYS A 25 -25.13 2.44 -13.98
CA LYS A 25 -23.96 2.91 -13.21
C LYS A 25 -22.69 2.36 -13.84
N VAL A 26 -21.72 3.23 -14.10
CA VAL A 26 -20.43 2.89 -14.71
C VAL A 26 -19.81 1.70 -14.00
N TYR A 27 -19.92 0.51 -14.57
CA TYR A 27 -19.11 -0.64 -14.21
C TYR A 27 -17.83 -0.51 -15.02
N TYR A 28 -16.70 -0.30 -14.34
CA TYR A 28 -15.40 -0.45 -15.01
C TYR A 28 -15.34 -1.89 -15.55
N LYS A 29 -15.26 -2.02 -16.88
CA LYS A 29 -15.09 -3.33 -17.53
C LYS A 29 -13.81 -3.96 -16.97
N GLN A 30 -13.92 -5.15 -16.40
CA GLN A 30 -12.78 -5.93 -15.95
C GLN A 30 -11.79 -6.06 -17.10
N THR A 31 -10.55 -5.60 -16.88
CA THR A 31 -9.48 -5.72 -17.88
C THR A 31 -9.02 -7.19 -17.94
N LYS A 32 -8.42 -7.61 -19.06
CA LYS A 32 -7.83 -8.95 -19.17
C LYS A 32 -6.81 -9.21 -18.06
N ALA A 33 -5.97 -8.22 -17.75
CA ALA A 33 -4.99 -8.30 -16.68
C ALA A 33 -5.63 -8.48 -15.29
N ASN A 34 -6.75 -7.79 -15.00
CA ASN A 34 -7.47 -7.99 -13.74
C ASN A 34 -8.12 -9.37 -13.68
N ALA A 35 -8.61 -9.91 -14.80
CA ALA A 35 -9.16 -11.26 -14.85
C ALA A 35 -8.09 -12.33 -14.61
N GLU A 36 -6.90 -12.16 -15.18
CA GLU A 36 -5.78 -13.08 -14.98
C GLU A 36 -5.32 -13.11 -13.52
N VAL A 37 -5.13 -11.95 -12.88
CA VAL A 37 -4.76 -11.87 -11.46
C VAL A 37 -5.82 -12.51 -10.55
N LEU A 38 -7.10 -12.33 -10.86
CA LEU A 38 -8.19 -12.96 -10.10
C LEU A 38 -8.23 -14.48 -10.29
N SER A 39 -7.95 -14.99 -11.50
CA SER A 39 -7.87 -16.43 -11.76
C SER A 39 -6.75 -17.06 -10.94
N ILE A 40 -5.56 -16.46 -10.94
CA ILE A 40 -4.41 -16.93 -10.15
C ILE A 40 -4.76 -16.95 -8.66
N GLY A 41 -5.40 -15.88 -8.16
CA GLY A 41 -5.84 -15.82 -6.76
C GLY A 41 -6.83 -16.93 -6.40
N GLN A 42 -7.78 -17.22 -7.29
CA GLN A 42 -8.75 -18.30 -7.08
C GLN A 42 -8.09 -19.68 -7.10
N GLU A 43 -7.18 -19.93 -8.04
CA GLU A 43 -6.41 -21.17 -8.11
C GLU A 43 -5.59 -21.43 -6.83
N ILE A 44 -4.98 -20.38 -6.27
CA ILE A 44 -4.28 -20.48 -4.98
C ILE A 44 -5.27 -20.88 -3.88
N ILE A 45 -6.40 -20.19 -3.77
CA ILE A 45 -7.42 -20.47 -2.74
C ILE A 45 -7.97 -21.90 -2.87
N ASP A 46 -8.27 -22.34 -4.09
CA ASP A 46 -8.85 -23.67 -4.35
C ASP A 46 -7.88 -24.82 -4.00
N THR A 47 -6.58 -24.53 -3.91
CA THR A 47 -5.52 -25.50 -3.56
C THR A 47 -5.07 -25.42 -2.10
N MET A 48 -5.53 -24.42 -1.34
CA MET A 48 -5.21 -24.28 0.08
C MET A 48 -5.90 -25.37 0.91
N SER A 49 -5.20 -25.84 1.94
CA SER A 49 -5.83 -26.63 3.00
C SER A 49 -6.80 -25.77 3.82
N ASN A 50 -7.75 -26.40 4.52
CA ASN A 50 -8.66 -25.68 5.42
C ASN A 50 -7.87 -24.89 6.49
N GLU A 51 -6.76 -25.45 7.00
CA GLU A 51 -5.92 -24.78 8.00
C GLU A 51 -5.23 -23.51 7.46
N GLU A 52 -4.86 -23.49 6.18
CA GLU A 52 -4.30 -22.30 5.52
C GLU A 52 -5.40 -21.29 5.21
N PHE A 53 -6.55 -21.77 4.73
CA PHE A 53 -7.71 -20.94 4.45
C PHE A 53 -8.20 -20.21 5.71
N ASP A 54 -8.28 -20.90 6.85
CA ASP A 54 -8.70 -20.34 8.14
C ASP A 54 -7.76 -19.25 8.66
N LYS A 55 -6.51 -19.20 8.18
CA LYS A 55 -5.58 -18.12 8.54
C LYS A 55 -5.89 -16.84 7.78
N LEU A 56 -6.51 -16.90 6.60
CA LEU A 56 -6.73 -15.74 5.74
C LEU A 56 -7.53 -14.65 6.47
N GLY A 57 -6.90 -13.51 6.70
CA GLY A 57 -7.52 -12.36 7.36
C GLY A 57 -7.87 -12.58 8.84
N SER A 58 -7.44 -13.70 9.44
CA SER A 58 -7.73 -14.06 10.84
C SER A 58 -7.26 -13.02 11.87
N LYS A 59 -6.34 -12.13 11.50
CA LYS A 59 -5.78 -11.04 12.32
C LYS A 59 -6.01 -9.66 11.74
N SER A 60 -6.79 -9.49 10.67
CA SER A 60 -7.09 -8.16 10.09
C SER A 60 -7.71 -7.20 11.11
N ASP A 61 -8.44 -7.73 12.09
CA ASP A 61 -9.07 -6.96 13.16
C ASP A 61 -8.12 -6.47 14.25
N SER A 62 -6.95 -7.09 14.36
CA SER A 62 -5.96 -6.78 15.40
C SER A 62 -5.02 -5.65 15.00
N LEU A 63 -4.94 -5.31 13.71
CA LEU A 63 -4.06 -4.27 13.18
C LEU A 63 -4.88 -3.05 12.77
N HIS A 64 -4.45 -1.87 13.23
CA HIS A 64 -5.18 -0.62 13.07
C HIS A 64 -4.35 0.40 12.31
N PHE A 65 -4.90 0.92 11.22
CA PHE A 65 -4.41 2.09 10.52
C PHE A 65 -4.68 3.33 11.36
N ILE A 66 -3.63 4.07 11.72
CA ILE A 66 -3.76 5.35 12.43
C ILE A 66 -3.74 6.51 11.44
N THR A 67 -2.65 6.63 10.67
CA THR A 67 -2.47 7.74 9.74
C THR A 67 -1.43 7.43 8.67
N LEU A 68 -1.51 8.14 7.56
CA LEU A 68 -0.50 8.16 6.51
C LEU A 68 0.58 9.17 6.88
N LEU A 69 1.85 8.79 6.77
CA LEU A 69 3.00 9.66 7.03
C LEU A 69 3.47 10.28 5.72
N GLY A 70 3.71 11.58 5.73
CA GLY A 70 4.13 12.33 4.55
C GLY A 70 5.25 13.34 4.79
N LEU A 71 5.96 13.64 3.72
CA LEU A 71 6.95 14.72 3.69
C LEU A 71 6.30 15.99 3.14
N SER A 72 6.14 16.99 4.00
CA SER A 72 5.63 18.31 3.67
C SER A 72 6.57 19.09 2.77
N SER A 73 7.89 18.86 2.88
CA SER A 73 8.92 19.42 1.99
C SER A 73 8.80 18.94 0.55
N LYS A 74 8.15 17.79 0.32
CA LYS A 74 7.95 17.19 -1.01
C LYS A 74 6.47 17.19 -1.35
N LYS A 75 6.04 18.08 -2.24
CA LYS A 75 4.63 18.15 -2.64
C LYS A 75 4.29 17.21 -3.78
N THR A 76 3.10 16.63 -3.70
CA THR A 76 2.44 15.89 -4.78
C THR A 76 1.01 16.42 -4.92
N THR A 77 0.24 15.88 -5.85
CA THR A 77 -1.16 16.27 -6.05
C THR A 77 -2.10 15.11 -5.77
N ARG A 78 -3.30 15.45 -5.27
CA ARG A 78 -4.42 14.53 -5.13
C ARG A 78 -5.64 15.10 -5.84
N LYS A 79 -6.47 14.22 -6.41
CA LYS A 79 -7.77 14.60 -6.97
C LYS A 79 -8.83 14.55 -5.88
N VAL A 80 -9.55 15.64 -5.69
CA VAL A 80 -10.59 15.81 -4.67
C VAL A 80 -11.88 16.21 -5.36
N ARG A 81 -13.00 15.68 -4.88
CA ARG A 81 -14.31 16.04 -5.40
C ARG A 81 -14.77 17.35 -4.76
N SER A 82 -14.87 18.41 -5.55
CA SER A 82 -15.51 19.67 -5.22
C SER A 82 -17.01 19.60 -5.54
N LEU A 83 -17.83 20.21 -4.67
CA LEU A 83 -19.28 20.30 -4.85
C LEU A 83 -19.66 21.15 -6.07
N TYR A 84 -18.83 22.13 -6.45
CA TYR A 84 -19.14 23.12 -7.47
C TYR A 84 -18.37 22.94 -8.78
N MET A 85 -17.16 22.37 -8.73
CA MET A 85 -16.23 22.33 -9.88
C MET A 85 -15.87 20.91 -10.34
N GLY A 86 -16.56 19.88 -9.86
CA GLY A 86 -16.22 18.49 -10.19
C GLY A 86 -14.94 18.04 -9.48
N TYR A 87 -13.97 17.48 -10.20
CA TYR A 87 -12.69 17.07 -9.58
C TYR A 87 -11.65 18.18 -9.70
N ILE A 88 -11.11 18.60 -8.55
CA ILE A 88 -9.99 19.55 -8.45
C ILE A 88 -8.71 18.83 -8.03
N GLU A 89 -7.57 19.38 -8.42
CA GLU A 89 -6.26 18.93 -7.94
C GLU A 89 -5.81 19.80 -6.78
N GLU A 90 -5.53 19.17 -5.65
CA GLU A 90 -5.03 19.83 -4.45
C GLU A 90 -3.60 19.37 -4.17
N SER A 91 -2.74 20.30 -3.76
CA SER A 91 -1.40 19.98 -3.26
C SER A 91 -1.51 19.23 -1.95
N CYS A 92 -0.73 18.16 -1.79
CA CYS A 92 -0.59 17.44 -0.54
C CYS A 92 0.84 16.94 -0.36
N SER A 93 1.18 16.55 0.86
CA SER A 93 2.48 15.98 1.20
C SER A 93 2.69 14.63 0.52
N THR A 94 3.94 14.32 0.17
CA THR A 94 4.30 13.06 -0.48
C THR A 94 4.24 11.93 0.54
N PRO A 95 3.37 10.91 0.37
CA PRO A 95 3.31 9.78 1.27
C PRO A 95 4.61 8.99 1.25
N VAL A 96 5.12 8.68 2.43
CA VAL A 96 6.35 7.90 2.61
C VAL A 96 6.17 6.71 3.54
N GLY A 97 5.14 6.73 4.38
CA GLY A 97 4.91 5.67 5.35
C GLY A 97 3.51 5.66 5.93
N VAL A 98 3.34 4.87 6.98
CA VAL A 98 2.10 4.69 7.73
C VAL A 98 2.43 4.47 9.20
N SER A 99 1.59 5.01 10.08
CA SER A 99 1.56 4.63 11.49
C SER A 99 0.44 3.63 11.73
N LEU A 100 0.78 2.54 12.40
CA LEU A 100 -0.14 1.47 12.78
C LEU A 100 -0.14 1.26 14.29
N ARG A 101 -1.15 0.57 14.81
CA ARG A 101 -1.16 -0.01 16.15
C ARG A 101 -1.70 -1.44 16.07
N SER A 102 -1.13 -2.34 16.85
CA SER A 102 -1.61 -3.71 16.97
C SER A 102 -2.21 -3.95 18.35
N ASP A 103 -3.31 -4.68 18.44
CA ASP A 103 -3.92 -5.10 19.71
C ASP A 103 -3.20 -6.30 20.34
N ILE A 104 -2.28 -6.91 19.59
CA ILE A 104 -1.45 -8.06 20.02
C ILE A 104 0.03 -7.78 19.75
N ASP A 105 0.90 -8.52 20.44
CA ASP A 105 2.32 -8.54 20.09
C ASP A 105 2.50 -8.98 18.63
N ILE A 106 3.33 -8.28 17.88
CA ILE A 106 3.48 -8.47 16.44
C ILE A 106 4.94 -8.43 16.01
N GLN A 107 5.35 -9.41 15.23
CA GLN A 107 6.65 -9.42 14.57
C GLN A 107 6.55 -8.73 13.21
N VAL A 108 7.28 -7.65 13.00
CA VAL A 108 7.33 -6.89 11.74
C VAL A 108 8.71 -6.99 11.12
N SER A 109 8.75 -7.17 9.80
CA SER A 109 9.99 -7.15 9.03
C SER A 109 10.28 -5.73 8.61
N LEU A 110 11.39 -5.18 9.11
CA LEU A 110 11.82 -3.79 8.86
C LEU A 110 13.02 -3.77 7.91
N LEU A 111 13.01 -2.83 6.98
CA LEU A 111 14.13 -2.55 6.07
C LEU A 111 15.34 -2.09 6.88
N LYS A 112 16.49 -2.71 6.60
CA LYS A 112 17.82 -2.26 7.05
C LYS A 112 18.18 -0.91 6.42
N ASP A 113 17.83 -0.76 5.15
CA ASP A 113 17.96 0.49 4.39
C ASP A 113 16.57 0.96 3.95
N VAL A 114 16.03 1.96 4.65
CA VAL A 114 14.70 2.52 4.35
C VAL A 114 14.64 3.24 3.01
N THR A 115 15.78 3.52 2.39
CA THR A 115 15.82 4.23 1.12
C THR A 115 15.55 3.35 -0.10
N LYS A 116 15.50 2.02 0.11
CA LYS A 116 15.11 1.08 -0.94
C LYS A 116 13.66 1.28 -1.35
N ASP A 117 13.45 1.31 -2.66
CA ASP A 117 12.16 1.63 -3.27
C ASP A 117 11.86 0.73 -4.48
N LYS A 118 10.82 1.07 -5.24
CA LYS A 118 10.50 0.38 -6.49
C LYS A 118 11.58 0.42 -7.57
N LYS A 119 12.48 1.41 -7.57
CA LYS A 119 13.53 1.52 -8.59
C LYS A 119 14.71 0.65 -8.20
N SER A 120 15.18 0.76 -6.96
CA SER A 120 16.28 -0.08 -6.45
C SER A 120 15.87 -1.55 -6.37
N GLY A 121 14.59 -1.80 -6.06
CA GLY A 121 14.07 -3.10 -5.66
C GLY A 121 14.36 -3.38 -4.19
N ILE A 122 13.69 -4.41 -3.67
CA ILE A 122 13.85 -4.91 -2.30
C ILE A 122 13.95 -6.43 -2.40
N ASN A 123 14.99 -7.01 -1.80
CA ASN A 123 15.16 -8.44 -1.63
C ASN A 123 14.68 -8.85 -0.21
N PRO A 124 13.55 -9.56 -0.09
CA PRO A 124 12.98 -9.97 1.20
C PRO A 124 13.94 -10.75 2.11
N GLU A 125 14.90 -11.49 1.56
CA GLU A 125 15.77 -12.39 2.32
C GLU A 125 16.91 -11.66 3.03
N VAL A 126 17.41 -10.56 2.44
CA VAL A 126 18.62 -9.88 2.92
C VAL A 126 18.37 -8.45 3.38
N ASP A 127 17.32 -7.80 2.87
CA ASP A 127 17.06 -6.38 3.14
C ASP A 127 16.29 -6.13 4.43
N PHE A 128 15.71 -7.16 5.02
CA PHE A 128 14.92 -7.07 6.23
C PHE A 128 15.64 -7.61 7.46
N TYR A 129 15.22 -7.11 8.63
CA TYR A 129 15.40 -7.73 9.93
C TYR A 129 14.05 -7.77 10.64
N ASN A 130 13.89 -8.70 11.59
CA ASN A 130 12.65 -8.82 12.36
C ASN A 130 12.73 -7.99 13.64
N HIS A 131 11.64 -7.31 13.98
CA HIS A 131 11.45 -6.62 15.24
C HIS A 131 10.08 -6.99 15.81
N VAL A 132 10.00 -7.17 17.13
CA VAL A 132 8.74 -7.47 17.81
C VAL A 132 8.27 -6.21 18.52
N PHE A 133 7.10 -5.72 18.11
CA PHE A 133 6.39 -4.65 18.80
C PHE A 133 5.40 -5.24 19.79
N LYS A 134 5.26 -4.59 20.94
CA LYS A 134 4.27 -4.96 21.95
C LYS A 134 2.89 -4.45 21.57
N ALA A 135 1.86 -5.15 22.04
CA ALA A 135 0.48 -4.70 21.92
C ALA A 135 0.34 -3.24 22.38
N GLY A 136 -0.36 -2.44 21.57
CA GLY A 136 -0.59 -1.01 21.82
C GLY A 136 0.52 -0.07 21.35
N GLU A 137 1.71 -0.56 20.99
CA GLU A 137 2.79 0.30 20.48
C GLU A 137 2.48 0.87 19.09
N ILE A 138 2.98 2.08 18.84
CA ILE A 138 2.88 2.74 17.54
C ILE A 138 4.00 2.21 16.63
N ILE A 139 3.61 1.68 15.48
CA ILE A 139 4.52 1.09 14.51
C ILE A 139 4.60 2.02 13.31
N ASN A 140 5.78 2.62 13.08
CA ASN A 140 6.03 3.50 11.94
C ASN A 140 6.76 2.75 10.83
N LEU A 141 6.06 2.53 9.72
CA LEU A 141 6.55 1.76 8.58
C LEU A 141 6.66 2.63 7.33
N THR A 142 7.65 2.38 6.49
CA THR A 142 7.61 2.80 5.09
C THR A 142 6.44 2.13 4.37
N LEU A 143 5.99 2.69 3.25
CA LEU A 143 4.91 2.06 2.49
C LEU A 143 5.27 0.64 1.97
N TYR A 144 6.55 0.35 1.74
CA TYR A 144 7.00 -0.98 1.34
C TYR A 144 7.01 -1.97 2.49
N GLU A 145 7.44 -1.56 3.68
CA GLU A 145 7.34 -2.41 4.88
C GLU A 145 5.88 -2.73 5.22
N PHE A 146 5.00 -1.74 5.11
CA PHE A 146 3.56 -1.96 5.21
C PHE A 146 3.07 -2.98 4.18
N MET A 147 3.49 -2.86 2.92
CA MET A 147 3.13 -3.81 1.87
C MET A 147 3.56 -5.24 2.23
N PHE A 148 4.79 -5.45 2.69
CA PHE A 148 5.27 -6.79 3.09
C PHE A 148 4.62 -7.32 4.37
N LEU A 149 4.18 -6.44 5.28
CA LEU A 149 3.43 -6.84 6.46
C LEU A 149 2.01 -7.29 6.09
N ILE A 150 1.30 -6.47 5.32
CA ILE A 150 -0.14 -6.63 5.14
C ILE A 150 -0.51 -7.74 4.13
N ILE A 151 0.40 -8.14 3.26
CA ILE A 151 0.19 -9.28 2.33
C ILE A 151 0.30 -10.64 3.01
N ARG A 152 0.73 -10.70 4.28
CA ARG A 152 0.78 -11.96 5.02
C ARG A 152 -0.64 -12.52 5.17
N GLU A 153 -0.76 -13.83 5.14
CA GLU A 153 -2.03 -14.56 5.16
C GLU A 153 -2.95 -14.07 6.27
N GLU A 154 -2.40 -13.89 7.48
CA GLU A 154 -3.17 -13.46 8.65
C GLU A 154 -3.85 -12.08 8.49
N TYR A 155 -3.38 -11.22 7.59
CA TYR A 155 -3.99 -9.91 7.32
C TYR A 155 -4.70 -9.86 5.97
N SER A 156 -4.28 -10.68 4.99
CA SER A 156 -4.89 -10.80 3.66
C SER A 156 -5.11 -9.44 2.94
N GLY A 157 -4.24 -8.48 3.20
CA GLY A 157 -4.31 -7.14 2.62
C GLY A 157 -5.25 -6.17 3.36
N PHE A 158 -5.90 -6.56 4.47
CA PHE A 158 -6.88 -5.75 5.21
C PHE A 158 -6.42 -5.42 6.64
N LEU A 159 -6.82 -4.24 7.11
CA LEU A 159 -6.65 -3.77 8.48
C LEU A 159 -7.78 -2.82 8.89
N LYS A 160 -8.11 -2.74 10.18
CA LYS A 160 -9.10 -1.76 10.68
C LYS A 160 -8.58 -0.34 10.58
N VAL A 161 -9.48 0.63 10.47
CA VAL A 161 -9.12 2.04 10.67
C VAL A 161 -9.35 2.42 12.13
N ASP A 162 -8.33 2.99 12.78
CA ASP A 162 -8.36 3.28 14.21
C ASP A 162 -9.57 4.17 14.56
N LYS A 163 -10.32 3.75 15.58
CA LYS A 163 -11.54 4.43 16.08
C LYS A 163 -12.66 4.56 15.05
N GLN A 164 -12.64 3.79 13.97
CA GLN A 164 -13.67 3.77 12.94
C GLN A 164 -14.19 2.35 12.73
N ASP A 165 -15.43 2.24 12.26
CA ASP A 165 -16.08 0.95 11.99
C ASP A 165 -16.00 0.58 10.50
N PHE A 166 -14.78 0.62 9.93
CA PHE A 166 -14.51 0.21 8.56
C PHE A 166 -13.06 -0.21 8.36
N TYR A 167 -12.79 -0.92 7.26
CA TYR A 167 -11.44 -1.38 6.92
C TYR A 167 -10.73 -0.48 5.91
N ALA A 168 -9.41 -0.45 6.04
CA ALA A 168 -8.49 -0.10 4.98
C ALA A 168 -7.97 -1.38 4.32
N HIS A 169 -7.54 -1.27 3.07
CA HIS A 169 -6.85 -2.35 2.38
C HIS A 169 -5.68 -1.84 1.56
N LEU A 170 -4.72 -2.74 1.32
CA LEU A 170 -3.65 -2.53 0.36
C LEU A 170 -4.22 -2.54 -1.06
N SER A 171 -3.86 -1.51 -1.83
CA SER A 171 -3.99 -1.49 -3.28
C SER A 171 -2.62 -1.24 -3.91
N VAL A 172 -2.30 -1.95 -4.98
CA VAL A 172 -1.01 -1.85 -5.67
C VAL A 172 -1.18 -1.27 -7.06
N LYS A 173 -0.38 -0.25 -7.39
CA LYS A 173 -0.30 0.28 -8.76
C LYS A 173 0.71 -0.53 -9.57
N LEU A 174 0.19 -1.32 -10.51
CA LEU A 174 0.94 -2.22 -11.38
C LEU A 174 1.48 -1.63 -12.71
N PRO A 175 1.00 -0.50 -13.28
CA PRO A 175 1.42 -0.10 -14.64
C PRO A 175 2.94 0.05 -14.86
N ALA A 176 3.66 0.66 -13.90
CA ALA A 176 5.12 0.81 -14.00
C ALA A 176 5.85 -0.53 -13.86
N TYR A 177 5.32 -1.41 -13.00
CA TYR A 177 5.86 -2.76 -12.80
C TYR A 177 5.70 -3.61 -14.07
N TRP A 178 4.52 -3.64 -14.67
CA TRP A 178 4.26 -4.40 -15.90
C TRP A 178 5.05 -3.90 -17.13
N ARG A 179 5.41 -2.61 -17.16
CA ARG A 179 6.29 -2.06 -18.21
C ARG A 179 7.78 -2.29 -17.93
N ASN A 180 8.14 -2.90 -16.80
CA ASN A 180 9.52 -3.03 -16.31
C ASN A 180 10.21 -1.68 -16.02
N ASP A 181 9.43 -0.61 -15.80
CA ASP A 181 9.96 0.70 -15.33
C ASP A 181 10.25 0.68 -13.82
N ALA A 182 9.76 -0.34 -13.11
CA ALA A 182 9.85 -0.51 -11.67
C ALA A 182 10.00 -2.00 -11.32
N LYS A 183 10.85 -2.31 -10.35
CA LYS A 183 11.07 -3.67 -9.83
C LYS A 183 9.98 -4.11 -8.86
N LEU A 184 9.21 -3.18 -8.31
CA LEU A 184 8.10 -3.44 -7.40
C LEU A 184 6.87 -2.59 -7.76
N PRO A 185 5.65 -3.05 -7.47
CA PRO A 185 4.47 -2.19 -7.54
C PRO A 185 4.58 -1.01 -6.57
N THR A 186 3.77 0.03 -6.80
CA THR A 186 3.64 1.13 -5.84
C THR A 186 2.48 0.84 -4.87
N PRO A 187 2.75 0.58 -3.58
CA PRO A 187 1.71 0.36 -2.58
C PRO A 187 0.93 1.63 -2.28
N THR A 188 -0.37 1.47 -2.05
CA THR A 188 -1.31 2.50 -1.64
C THR A 188 -2.31 1.94 -0.64
N ILE A 189 -2.79 2.77 0.28
CA ILE A 189 -3.80 2.40 1.26
C ILE A 189 -5.13 2.98 0.82
N VAL A 190 -6.15 2.15 0.69
CA VAL A 190 -7.49 2.55 0.24
C VAL A 190 -8.49 2.22 1.33
N PHE A 191 -9.36 3.18 1.64
CA PHE A 191 -10.47 2.96 2.55
C PHE A 191 -11.67 2.40 1.79
N GLU A 192 -12.51 1.65 2.49
CA GLU A 192 -13.79 1.22 1.97
C GLU A 192 -14.61 2.36 1.37
N LYS A 193 -15.38 2.03 0.34
CA LYS A 193 -16.11 3.02 -0.45
C LYS A 193 -17.12 3.76 0.42
N GLY A 194 -16.99 5.09 0.44
CA GLY A 194 -17.85 5.97 1.25
C GLY A 194 -17.13 6.58 2.44
N ASN A 195 -15.99 6.03 2.85
CA ASN A 195 -15.25 6.44 4.04
C ASN A 195 -14.11 7.44 3.75
N GLY A 196 -14.21 8.18 2.64
CA GLY A 196 -13.23 9.20 2.27
C GLY A 196 -11.93 8.61 1.69
N SER A 197 -10.79 9.21 2.07
CA SER A 197 -9.47 8.84 1.55
C SER A 197 -8.42 8.85 2.67
N SER A 198 -7.55 7.85 2.68
CA SER A 198 -6.35 7.81 3.53
C SER A 198 -5.42 9.02 3.34
N ARG A 199 -5.55 9.74 2.22
CA ARG A 199 -4.77 10.95 1.91
C ARG A 199 -5.48 12.24 2.32
N SER A 200 -6.62 12.17 3.00
CA SER A 200 -7.36 13.35 3.49
C SER A 200 -6.69 14.01 4.70
N SER A 201 -5.94 13.25 5.49
CA SER A 201 -5.23 13.73 6.67
C SER A 201 -3.87 13.05 6.77
N ILE A 202 -2.95 13.44 5.89
CA ILE A 202 -1.55 13.00 5.95
C ILE A 202 -0.87 13.74 7.09
N LEU A 203 -0.20 13.00 7.98
CA LEU A 203 0.63 13.58 9.02
C LEU A 203 2.00 13.93 8.45
N ASP A 204 2.33 15.22 8.49
CA ASP A 204 3.64 15.72 8.09
C ASP A 204 4.68 15.37 9.16
N ILE A 205 5.72 14.64 8.76
CA ILE A 205 6.76 14.13 9.67
C ILE A 205 8.06 14.94 9.61
N ASP A 206 8.15 15.90 8.70
CA ASP A 206 9.24 16.85 8.57
C ASP A 206 8.79 18.26 8.92
N ASP A 207 9.70 19.02 9.53
CA ASP A 207 9.52 20.45 9.81
C ASP A 207 10.48 21.27 8.95
N LEU A 208 9.95 22.38 8.43
CA LEU A 208 10.70 23.41 7.72
C LEU A 208 11.10 24.50 8.73
N SER A 209 12.36 24.51 9.15
CA SER A 209 12.92 25.56 10.02
C SER A 209 13.96 26.37 9.25
N GLY A 210 13.50 27.40 8.54
CA GLY A 210 14.33 28.15 7.59
C GLY A 210 14.70 27.26 6.39
N ASP A 211 16.00 27.21 6.07
CA ASP A 211 16.53 26.39 4.97
C ASP A 211 16.80 24.93 5.38
N ILE A 212 16.54 24.56 6.63
CA ILE A 212 16.83 23.23 7.16
C ILE A 212 15.52 22.43 7.28
N ILE A 213 15.47 21.30 6.58
CA ILE A 213 14.41 20.29 6.72
C ILE A 213 14.89 19.23 7.70
N LYS A 214 14.08 18.94 8.73
CA LYS A 214 14.38 17.88 9.72
C LYS A 214 13.17 16.99 9.93
N ILE A 215 13.40 15.69 10.05
CA ILE A 215 12.37 14.75 10.50
C ILE A 215 12.19 14.89 12.03
N LYS A 216 10.93 14.83 12.49
CA LYS A 216 10.59 14.82 13.91
C LYS A 216 11.16 13.57 14.58
N GLN A 217 11.57 13.70 15.84
CA GLN A 217 12.39 12.71 16.54
C GLN A 217 11.78 11.29 16.53
N GLU A 218 10.47 11.20 16.73
CA GLU A 218 9.69 9.96 16.74
C GLU A 218 9.65 9.23 15.37
N TYR A 219 10.05 9.91 14.29
CA TYR A 219 10.15 9.35 12.94
C TYR A 219 11.60 9.30 12.42
N ASN A 220 12.61 9.49 13.28
CA ASN A 220 14.03 9.57 12.88
C ASN A 220 14.50 8.42 11.97
N ARG A 221 13.91 7.23 12.13
CA ARG A 221 14.16 6.08 11.24
C ARG A 221 13.91 6.39 9.76
N LEU A 222 12.94 7.25 9.47
CA LEU A 222 12.54 7.66 8.12
C LEU A 222 13.35 8.86 7.59
N ASN A 223 14.29 9.42 8.38
CA ASN A 223 15.16 10.52 7.98
C ASN A 223 15.88 10.33 6.64
N PRO A 224 16.39 9.14 6.29
CA PRO A 224 17.02 8.93 4.99
C PRO A 224 16.12 9.21 3.77
N LEU A 225 14.78 9.19 3.94
CA LEU A 225 13.83 9.49 2.85
C LEU A 225 13.81 10.96 2.43
N LEU A 226 14.39 11.87 3.24
CA LEU A 226 14.59 13.25 2.83
C LEU A 226 15.55 13.35 1.62
N GLY A 227 16.60 12.54 1.57
CA GLY A 227 17.66 12.62 0.54
C GLY A 227 17.34 11.92 -0.80
N ASN A 228 16.36 11.02 -0.83
CA ASN A 228 16.15 10.09 -1.97
C ASN A 228 14.88 10.37 -2.82
N ALA A 229 14.46 11.63 -3.00
CA ALA A 229 13.43 11.92 -4.01
C ALA A 229 13.82 13.07 -4.93
#